data_AF-A0AAP0RR42-F1
#
_entry.id   AF-A0AAP0RR42-F1
#
_cell.length_a   1.000
_cell.length_b   1.000
_cell.length_c   1.000
_cell.angle_alpha   90.00
_cell.angle_beta   90.00
_cell.angle_gamma   90.00
#
_symmetry.space_group_name_H-M   'P 1'
#
loop_
_entity.id
_entity.type
_entity.pdbx_description
1 polymer ?
#
loop_
_entity_poly.entity_id
_entity_poly.type
_entity_poly.pdbx_seq_one_letter_code
_entity_poly.pdbx_strand_id
1 'polypeptide(L)'
;MARIKVHELRGKSKTELLAQLKDLKAELALLRVAKVTGGAPNKLSKIKVVRLSIAQVLTVISQKQKAALREAYKNKKFLPLDLRPKKTRAIRKRLTKHQVILLPPLHPLSFSYECHLANSYIVTYLYVWFWH
;
A
#
# COMPACT_ATOMS: atom_id res chain seq x y z
N MET A 1 -26.57 -3.40 18.35
CA MET A 1 -25.63 -2.82 17.39
C MET A 1 -25.61 -3.66 16.13
N ALA A 2 -26.04 -3.07 15.02
CA ALA A 2 -25.89 -3.67 13.70
C ALA A 2 -24.42 -3.61 13.26
N ARG A 3 -24.02 -4.50 12.34
CA ARG A 3 -22.67 -4.54 11.80
C ARG A 3 -22.39 -3.26 11.01
N ILE A 4 -21.40 -2.48 11.44
CA ILE A 4 -20.99 -1.26 10.73
C ILE A 4 -20.40 -1.63 9.38
N LYS A 5 -20.83 -0.94 8.32
CA LYS A 5 -20.27 -1.11 6.98
C LYS A 5 -19.18 -0.07 6.73
N VAL A 6 -18.02 -0.53 6.26
CA VAL A 6 -16.83 0.32 6.13
C VAL A 6 -16.98 1.40 5.05
N HIS A 7 -17.75 1.15 4.00
CA HIS A 7 -17.97 2.13 2.92
C HIS A 7 -18.69 3.38 3.44
N GLU A 8 -19.66 3.23 4.34
CA GLU A 8 -20.38 4.34 4.97
C GLU A 8 -19.46 5.21 5.82
N LEU A 9 -18.45 4.62 6.47
CA LEU A 9 -17.48 5.35 7.29
C LEU A 9 -16.54 6.25 6.48
N ARG A 10 -16.33 5.95 5.19
CA ARG A 10 -15.44 6.74 4.34
C ARG A 10 -16.02 8.10 4.00
N GLY A 11 -17.35 8.24 3.90
CA GLY A 11 -18.03 9.51 3.66
C GLY A 11 -18.07 10.45 4.87
N LYS A 12 -17.93 9.92 6.10
CA LYS A 12 -18.07 10.69 7.35
C LYS A 12 -16.89 11.60 7.64
N SER A 13 -17.15 12.68 8.37
CA SER A 13 -16.12 13.62 8.81
C SER A 13 -15.22 13.04 9.91
N LYS A 14 -14.04 13.63 10.15
CA LYS A 14 -13.10 13.16 11.17
C LYS A 14 -13.69 13.25 12.58
N THR A 15 -14.45 14.32 12.86
CA THR A 15 -15.10 14.55 14.16
C THR A 15 -16.18 13.51 14.45
N GLU A 16 -17.01 13.18 13.45
CA GLU A 16 -18.02 12.12 13.56
C GLU A 16 -17.40 10.75 13.83
N LEU A 17 -16.31 10.41 13.14
CA LEU A 17 -15.60 9.14 13.36
C LEU A 17 -15.02 9.06 14.78
N LEU A 18 -14.54 10.18 15.32
CA LEU A 18 -14.04 10.24 16.70
C LEU A 18 -15.17 10.15 17.74
N ALA A 19 -16.33 10.75 17.46
CA ALA A 19 -17.52 10.60 18.31
C ALA A 19 -17.98 9.14 18.35
N GLN A 20 -18.19 8.51 17.18
CA GLN A 20 -18.56 7.09 17.08
C GLN A 20 -17.56 6.17 17.79
N LEU A 21 -16.27 6.50 17.72
CA LEU A 21 -15.23 5.74 18.41
C LEU A 21 -15.32 5.86 19.94
N LYS A 22 -15.73 7.01 20.49
CA LYS A 22 -15.95 7.17 21.93
C LYS A 22 -17.15 6.35 22.39
N ASP A 23 -18.25 6.38 21.65
CA ASP A 23 -19.47 5.65 21.98
C ASP A 23 -19.24 4.13 21.97
N LEU A 24 -18.57 3.62 20.94
CA LEU A 24 -18.23 2.19 20.85
C LEU A 24 -17.28 1.73 21.97
N LYS A 25 -16.37 2.61 22.42
CA LYS A 25 -15.49 2.31 23.56
C LYS A 25 -16.26 2.27 24.89
N ALA A 26 -17.22 3.17 25.08
CA ALA A 26 -18.08 3.16 26.25
C ALA A 26 -18.95 1.89 26.29
N GLU A 27 -19.55 1.50 25.16
CA GLU A 27 -20.31 0.25 25.05
C GLU A 27 -19.42 -0.97 25.35
N LEU A 28 -18.19 -1.00 24.83
CA LEU A 28 -17.25 -2.08 25.12
C LEU A 28 -16.89 -2.16 26.61
N ALA A 29 -16.73 -1.02 27.30
CA ALA A 29 -16.47 -1.00 28.73
C ALA A 29 -17.64 -1.62 29.52
N LEU A 30 -18.87 -1.24 29.20
CA LEU A 30 -20.07 -1.81 29.82
C LEU A 30 -20.19 -3.32 29.58
N LEU A 31 -19.91 -3.78 28.35
CA LEU A 31 -19.94 -5.22 28.03
C LEU A 31 -18.84 -6.01 28.75
N ARG A 32 -17.70 -5.39 29.06
CA ARG A 32 -16.63 -6.03 29.85
C ARG A 32 -17.02 -6.19 31.32
N VAL A 33 -17.68 -5.19 31.91
CA VAL A 33 -18.24 -5.31 33.27
C VAL A 33 -19.28 -6.43 33.30
N ALA A 34 -20.22 -6.42 32.35
CA ALA A 34 -21.25 -7.46 32.25
C ALA A 34 -20.67 -8.87 32.06
N LYS A 35 -19.51 -9.01 31.41
CA LYS A 35 -18.80 -10.30 31.30
C LYS A 35 -18.31 -10.79 32.66
N VAL A 36 -17.76 -9.89 33.48
CA VAL A 36 -17.22 -10.24 34.81
C VAL A 36 -18.34 -10.61 35.78
N THR A 37 -19.49 -9.94 35.70
CA THR A 37 -20.65 -10.20 36.57
C THR A 37 -21.52 -11.37 36.11
N GLY A 38 -21.04 -12.24 35.19
CA GLY A 38 -21.80 -13.39 34.71
C GLY A 38 -23.04 -13.06 33.86
N GLY A 39 -22.99 -11.99 33.07
CA GLY A 39 -24.11 -11.53 32.25
C GLY A 39 -24.54 -12.47 31.13
N ALA A 40 -25.76 -12.27 30.63
CA ALA A 40 -26.40 -13.09 29.60
C ALA A 40 -25.53 -13.34 28.34
N PRO A 41 -25.61 -14.54 27.72
CA PRO A 41 -24.77 -14.93 26.57
C PRO A 41 -24.94 -13.98 25.37
N ASN A 42 -26.13 -13.43 25.16
CA ASN A 42 -26.41 -12.45 24.11
C ASN A 42 -25.58 -11.16 24.25
N LYS A 43 -25.20 -10.76 25.46
CA LYS A 43 -24.30 -9.62 25.70
C LYS A 43 -22.84 -9.99 25.40
N LEU A 44 -22.43 -11.22 25.68
CA LEU A 44 -21.08 -11.72 25.42
C LEU A 44 -20.77 -11.81 23.91
N SER A 45 -21.73 -12.30 23.12
CA SER A 45 -21.59 -12.39 21.66
C SER A 45 -21.37 -11.01 21.00
N LYS A 46 -21.92 -9.93 21.57
CA LYS A 46 -21.75 -8.56 21.08
C LYS A 46 -20.32 -8.04 21.24
N ILE A 47 -19.53 -8.55 22.19
CA ILE A 47 -18.16 -8.09 22.44
C ILE A 47 -17.29 -8.21 21.18
N LYS A 48 -17.38 -9.36 20.48
CA LYS A 48 -16.62 -9.58 19.25
C LYS A 48 -17.00 -8.56 18.16
N VAL A 49 -18.29 -8.30 18.01
CA VAL A 49 -18.82 -7.36 17.00
C VAL A 49 -18.37 -5.93 17.29
N VAL A 50 -18.43 -5.48 18.55
CA VAL A 50 -18.00 -4.13 18.95
C VAL A 50 -16.49 -3.96 18.76
N ARG A 51 -15.67 -4.96 19.12
CA ARG A 51 -14.21 -4.92 18.89
C ARG A 51 -13.86 -4.76 17.41
N LEU A 52 -14.52 -5.52 16.54
CA LEU A 52 -14.32 -5.43 15.10
C LEU A 52 -14.76 -4.06 14.56
N SER A 53 -15.85 -3.52 15.08
CA SER A 53 -16.36 -2.19 14.70
C SER A 53 -15.37 -1.08 15.08
N ILE A 54 -14.79 -1.13 16.29
CA ILE A 54 -13.73 -0.19 16.73
C ILE A 54 -12.52 -0.28 15.81
N ALA A 55 -12.07 -1.50 15.49
CA ALA A 55 -10.94 -1.72 14.60
C ALA A 55 -11.18 -1.14 13.19
N GLN A 56 -12.40 -1.28 12.66
CA GLN A 56 -12.79 -0.71 11.37
C GLN A 56 -12.74 0.83 11.38
N VAL A 57 -13.30 1.48 12.40
CA VAL A 57 -13.28 2.95 12.54
C VAL A 57 -11.84 3.46 12.64
N LEU A 58 -11.01 2.85 13.48
CA LEU A 58 -9.58 3.20 13.61
C LEU A 58 -8.81 3.01 12.29
N THR A 59 -9.14 1.97 11.54
CA THR A 59 -8.53 1.70 10.23
C THR A 59 -8.87 2.80 9.24
N VAL A 60 -10.13 3.24 9.16
CA VAL A 60 -10.56 4.34 8.26
C VAL A 60 -9.90 5.66 8.65
N ILE A 61 -9.83 5.98 9.95
CA ILE A 61 -9.12 7.18 10.44
C ILE A 61 -7.64 7.15 10.01
N SER A 62 -6.96 6.02 10.26
CA SER A 62 -5.56 5.82 9.88
C SER A 62 -5.34 5.91 8.36
N GLN A 63 -6.26 5.36 7.57
CA GLN A 63 -6.22 5.45 6.10
C GLN A 63 -6.32 6.90 5.63
N LYS A 64 -7.30 7.66 6.13
CA LYS A 64 -7.49 9.08 5.79
C LYS A 64 -6.28 9.92 6.18
N GLN A 65 -5.73 9.70 7.39
CA GLN A 65 -4.54 10.41 7.85
C GLN A 65 -3.33 10.13 6.97
N LYS A 66 -3.07 8.85 6.63
CA LYS A 66 -1.95 8.47 5.75
C LYS A 66 -2.14 9.01 4.34
N ALA A 67 -3.36 9.03 3.80
CA ALA A 67 -3.66 9.61 2.49
C ALA A 67 -3.34 11.11 2.47
N ALA A 68 -3.84 11.86 3.46
CA ALA A 68 -3.55 13.30 3.59
C ALA A 68 -2.04 13.58 3.71
N LEU A 69 -1.30 12.77 4.49
CA LEU A 69 0.15 12.90 4.60
C LEU A 69 0.87 12.57 3.28
N ARG A 70 0.42 11.57 2.52
CA ARG A 70 1.01 11.25 1.22
C ARG A 70 0.84 12.39 0.22
N GLU A 71 -0.32 13.03 0.19
CA GLU A 71 -0.53 14.22 -0.66
C GLU A 71 0.33 15.39 -0.20
N ALA A 72 0.41 15.65 1.11
CA ALA A 72 1.20 16.75 1.66
C ALA A 72 2.72 16.61 1.44
N TYR A 73 3.23 15.37 1.32
CA TYR A 73 4.65 15.08 1.07
C TYR A 73 4.94 14.63 -0.36
N LYS A 74 3.96 14.71 -1.26
CA LYS A 74 4.13 14.39 -2.67
C LYS A 74 5.24 15.26 -3.28
N ASN A 75 6.13 14.65 -4.05
CA ASN A 75 7.24 15.30 -4.76
C ASN A 75 8.32 15.94 -3.86
N LYS A 76 8.22 15.86 -2.53
CA LYS A 76 9.31 16.30 -1.64
C LYS A 76 10.47 15.30 -1.71
N LYS A 77 11.68 15.82 -1.85
CA LYS A 77 12.92 15.02 -1.88
C LYS A 77 13.07 14.15 -0.61
N PHE A 78 12.72 14.72 0.55
CA PHE A 78 12.83 14.04 1.83
C PHE A 78 11.45 13.61 2.35
N LEU A 79 11.23 12.30 2.35
CA LEU A 79 10.05 11.67 2.93
C LEU A 79 10.34 11.16 4.35
N PRO A 80 9.39 11.25 5.29
CA PRO A 80 9.47 10.59 6.59
C PRO A 80 9.53 9.08 6.41
N LEU A 81 10.20 8.38 7.34
CA LEU A 81 10.49 6.93 7.23
C LEU A 81 9.22 6.08 7.05
N ASP A 82 8.11 6.45 7.68
CA ASP A 82 6.83 5.71 7.63
C ASP A 82 6.16 5.75 6.26
N LEU A 83 6.40 6.79 5.47
CA LEU A 83 5.83 6.92 4.12
C LEU A 83 6.72 6.30 3.04
N ARG A 84 7.96 5.92 3.37
CA ARG A 84 8.88 5.29 2.42
C ARG A 84 8.41 3.88 2.06
N PRO A 85 8.62 3.45 0.81
CA PRO A 85 8.28 2.09 0.42
C PRO A 85 9.11 1.08 1.21
N LYS A 86 8.44 0.09 1.82
CA LYS A 86 9.11 -0.98 2.54
C LYS A 86 9.69 -1.98 1.54
N LYS A 87 11.02 -1.98 1.41
CA LYS A 87 11.81 -2.93 0.60
C LYS A 87 12.90 -3.55 1.48
N THR A 88 13.46 -4.68 1.05
CA THR A 88 14.61 -5.27 1.74
C THR A 88 15.81 -4.33 1.72
N ARG A 89 16.74 -4.51 2.66
CA ARG A 89 17.94 -3.65 2.76
C ARG A 89 18.79 -3.71 1.49
N ALA A 90 18.98 -4.90 0.93
CA ALA A 90 19.71 -5.10 -0.33
C ALA A 90 19.07 -4.30 -1.48
N ILE A 91 17.75 -4.38 -1.65
CA ILE A 91 17.03 -3.63 -2.69
C ILE A 91 17.12 -2.12 -2.48
N ARG A 92 17.20 -1.63 -1.23
CA ARG A 92 17.39 -0.19 -0.95
C ARG A 92 18.79 0.32 -1.26
N LYS A 93 19.81 -0.55 -1.15
CA LYS A 93 21.22 -0.20 -1.38
C LYS A 93 21.67 -0.35 -2.84
N ARG A 94 20.94 -1.10 -3.67
CA ARG A 94 21.27 -1.28 -5.09
C ARG A 94 21.21 0.05 -5.85
N LEU A 95 21.97 0.12 -6.95
CA LEU A 95 21.96 1.26 -7.86
C LEU A 95 20.57 1.48 -8.50
N THR A 96 20.28 2.73 -8.84
CA THR A 96 19.05 3.06 -9.57
C THR A 96 19.11 2.48 -10.99
N LYS A 97 17.94 2.19 -11.60
CA LYS A 97 17.89 1.64 -12.96
C LYS A 97 18.64 2.52 -13.96
N HIS A 98 18.51 3.84 -13.82
CA HIS A 98 19.23 4.82 -14.64
C HIS A 98 20.76 4.71 -14.48
N GLN A 99 21.26 4.56 -13.24
CA GLN A 99 22.69 4.37 -12.99
C GLN A 99 23.22 3.07 -13.58
N VAL A 100 22.44 1.98 -13.50
CA VAL A 100 22.83 0.69 -14.09
C VAL A 100 22.94 0.78 -15.62
N ILE A 101 22.05 1.52 -16.27
CA ILE A 101 22.08 1.73 -17.73
C ILE A 101 23.27 2.63 -18.13
N LEU A 102 23.60 3.62 -17.31
CA LEU A 102 24.75 4.51 -17.55
C LEU A 102 26.11 3.84 -17.32
N LEU A 103 26.16 2.77 -16.53
CA LEU A 103 27.39 2.04 -16.30
C LEU A 103 27.79 1.31 -17.60
N PRO A 104 29.02 1.49 -18.09
CA PRO A 104 29.49 0.72 -19.23
C PRO A 104 29.41 -0.78 -18.89
N PRO A 105 29.02 -1.64 -19.84
CA PRO A 105 28.92 -3.06 -19.58
C PRO A 105 30.26 -3.60 -19.09
N LEU A 106 30.23 -4.39 -18.00
CA LEU A 106 31.42 -5.02 -17.42
C LEU A 106 32.08 -6.05 -18.37
N HIS A 107 31.47 -6.32 -19.53
CA HIS A 107 32.02 -7.10 -20.62
C HIS A 107 31.93 -6.29 -21.93
N PRO A 108 33.05 -5.84 -22.52
CA PRO A 108 33.04 -5.07 -23.78
C PRO A 108 32.57 -5.90 -25.00
N LEU A 109 32.51 -7.23 -24.87
CA LEU A 109 32.18 -8.12 -25.98
C LEU A 109 30.67 -8.22 -26.26
N SER A 110 29.77 -8.00 -25.29
CA SER A 110 28.33 -8.21 -25.52
C SER A 110 27.64 -7.10 -26.34
N PHE A 111 28.21 -5.89 -26.40
CA PHE A 111 27.64 -4.78 -27.19
C PHE A 111 27.96 -4.91 -28.69
N SER A 112 29.11 -5.51 -29.03
CA SER A 112 29.53 -5.71 -30.41
C SER A 112 28.69 -6.78 -31.14
N TYR A 113 28.17 -7.79 -30.43
CA TYR A 113 27.41 -8.88 -31.05
C TYR A 113 25.95 -8.51 -31.38
N GLU A 114 25.28 -7.68 -30.58
CA GLU A 114 23.90 -7.25 -30.89
C GLU A 114 23.84 -6.26 -32.07
N CYS A 115 24.83 -5.37 -32.21
CA CYS A 115 24.93 -4.48 -33.38
C CYS A 115 25.25 -5.23 -34.68
N HIS A 116 26.07 -6.30 -34.62
CA HIS A 116 26.38 -7.11 -35.81
C HIS A 116 25.21 -8.00 -36.26
N LEU A 117 24.41 -8.56 -35.34
CA LEU A 117 23.22 -9.33 -35.74
C LEU A 117 22.10 -8.45 -36.32
N ALA A 118 21.88 -7.23 -35.80
CA ALA A 118 20.88 -6.32 -36.35
C ALA A 118 21.20 -5.87 -37.79
N ASN A 119 22.49 -5.71 -38.14
CA ASN A 119 22.91 -5.40 -39.52
C ASN A 119 22.81 -6.61 -40.45
N SER A 120 22.98 -7.85 -39.97
CA SER A 120 22.81 -9.04 -40.82
C SER A 120 21.36 -9.30 -41.23
N TYR A 121 20.37 -9.02 -40.37
CA TYR A 121 18.96 -9.21 -40.72
C TYR A 121 18.40 -8.14 -41.67
N ILE A 122 18.96 -6.93 -41.69
CA ILE A 122 18.53 -5.87 -42.63
C ILE A 122 19.16 -6.07 -44.01
N VAL A 123 20.42 -6.50 -44.09
CA VAL A 123 21.10 -6.74 -45.38
C VAL A 123 20.55 -7.99 -46.09
N THR A 124 20.09 -9.00 -45.35
CA THR A 124 19.46 -10.20 -45.94
C THR A 124 18.04 -9.94 -46.45
N TYR A 125 17.25 -9.08 -45.81
CA TYR A 125 15.92 -8.71 -46.30
C TYR A 125 15.96 -7.79 -47.53
N LEU A 126 16.99 -6.95 -47.67
CA LEU A 126 17.16 -6.10 -48.87
C LEU A 126 17.59 -6.90 -50.10
N TYR A 127 18.29 -8.04 -49.93
CA TYR A 127 18.75 -8.88 -51.04
C TYR A 127 17.67 -9.83 -51.58
N VAL A 128 16.65 -10.16 -50.79
CA VAL A 128 15.52 -11.01 -51.22
C VAL A 128 14.46 -10.20 -51.98
N TRP A 129 14.41 -8.88 -51.82
CA TRP A 129 13.42 -8.02 -52.48
C TRP A 129 13.88 -7.43 -53.83
N PHE A 130 15.15 -7.64 -54.22
CA PHE A 130 15.69 -7.21 -55.52
C PHE A 130 15.84 -8.38 -56.52
N TRP A 131 15.31 -9.56 -56.18
CA TRP A 131 15.32 -10.76 -57.02
C TRP A 131 13.91 -11.37 -57.11
N HIS A 132 12.92 -10.56 -57.53
CA HIS A 132 11.63 -11.00 -58.06
C HIS A 132 11.04 -9.88 -58.92
#